data_AF-G5A768-F1
#
_entry.id   AF-G5A768-F1
#
_cell.length_a   1.000
_cell.length_b   1.000
_cell.length_c   1.000
_cell.angle_alpha   90.00
_cell.angle_beta   90.00
_cell.angle_gamma   90.00
#
_symmetry.space_group_name_H-M   'P 1'
#
loop_
_entity.id
_entity.type
_entity.pdbx_description
1 polymer ?
#
loop_
_entity_poly.entity_id
_entity_poly.type
_entity_poly.pdbx_seq_one_letter_code
_entity_poly.pdbx_strand_id
1 'polypeptide(L)'
;MSVSRVIGGGARSADDKVIQHNGQGAVFIEGFYAQDFGKLYRSCGTCGGKDRKVSLKNVLAVNGKVSLVTVNKNWGDQATLDNIKIKGKKVDVCAWSQGSRSGEPKKLGAGPSGSLC
;
A
#
# COMPACT_ATOMS: atom_id res chain seq x y z
N MET A 1 16.88 11.02 1.02
CA MET A 1 15.73 10.08 1.11
C MET A 1 15.08 10.04 -0.27
N SER A 2 14.82 8.85 -0.83
CA SER A 2 14.26 8.76 -2.20
C SER A 2 12.78 9.11 -2.23
N VAL A 3 12.33 9.73 -3.33
CA VAL A 3 10.93 10.09 -3.55
C VAL A 3 10.50 9.62 -4.93
N SER A 4 9.39 8.90 -4.98
CA SER A 4 8.71 8.54 -6.23
C SER A 4 7.30 9.11 -6.24
N ARG A 5 6.85 9.59 -7.40
CA ARG A 5 5.51 10.15 -7.60
C ARG A 5 4.81 9.42 -8.75
N VAL A 6 3.57 9.02 -8.52
CA VAL A 6 2.62 8.53 -9.51
C VAL A 6 1.49 9.56 -9.58
N ILE A 7 1.35 10.24 -10.71
CA ILE A 7 0.40 11.34 -10.89
C ILE A 7 -0.53 10.98 -12.05
N GLY A 8 -1.81 10.79 -11.76
CA GLY A 8 -2.80 10.34 -12.72
C GLY A 8 -2.60 8.88 -13.16
N GLY A 9 -3.26 8.50 -14.25
CA GLY A 9 -3.13 7.19 -14.87
C GLY A 9 -3.91 6.07 -14.19
N GLY A 10 -3.61 4.84 -14.55
CA GLY A 10 -4.24 3.69 -13.92
C GLY A 10 -3.66 2.34 -14.32
N ALA A 11 -4.04 1.31 -13.57
CA ALA A 11 -3.66 -0.08 -13.79
C ALA A 11 -4.87 -1.01 -13.66
N ARG A 12 -4.89 -2.08 -14.46
CA ARG A 12 -5.94 -3.10 -14.45
C ARG A 12 -5.33 -4.50 -14.40
N SER A 13 -6.03 -5.43 -13.76
CA SER A 13 -5.72 -6.87 -13.78
C SER A 13 -4.33 -7.22 -13.23
N ALA A 14 -3.86 -6.50 -12.21
CA ALA A 14 -2.61 -6.83 -11.54
C ALA A 14 -2.81 -8.00 -10.56
N ASP A 15 -2.16 -9.13 -10.83
CA ASP A 15 -2.38 -10.36 -10.05
C ASP A 15 -2.06 -10.19 -8.56
N ASP A 16 -0.90 -9.60 -8.23
CA ASP A 16 -0.49 -9.39 -6.84
C ASP A 16 -0.34 -7.91 -6.47
N LYS A 17 0.55 -7.15 -7.12
CA LYS A 17 0.92 -5.79 -6.67
C LYS A 17 1.02 -4.83 -7.84
N VAL A 18 0.40 -3.64 -7.72
CA VAL A 18 0.56 -2.56 -8.70
C VAL A 18 1.83 -1.76 -8.40
N ILE A 19 2.02 -1.34 -7.15
CA ILE A 19 3.19 -0.55 -6.72
C ILE A 19 3.94 -1.29 -5.61
N GLN A 20 5.19 -1.66 -5.91
CA GLN A 20 6.11 -2.31 -4.98
C GLN A 20 7.15 -1.30 -4.49
N HIS A 21 7.26 -1.10 -3.17
CA HIS A 21 8.21 -0.17 -2.57
C HIS A 21 9.31 -0.92 -1.78
N ASN A 22 10.50 -1.04 -2.37
CA ASN A 22 11.63 -1.79 -1.79
C ASN A 22 12.65 -0.90 -1.05
N GLY A 23 12.93 0.28 -1.60
CA GLY A 23 13.90 1.24 -1.06
C GLY A 23 13.40 1.92 0.22
N GLN A 24 14.28 2.67 0.88
CA GLN A 24 13.87 3.61 1.94
C GLN A 24 13.43 4.91 1.27
N GLY A 25 12.28 5.45 1.67
CA GLY A 25 11.76 6.65 1.02
C GLY A 25 10.27 6.85 1.14
N ALA A 26 9.76 7.71 0.25
CA ALA A 26 8.35 8.03 0.16
C ALA A 26 7.81 7.79 -1.26
N VAL A 27 6.59 7.25 -1.33
CA VAL A 27 5.83 7.13 -2.58
C VAL A 27 4.56 7.96 -2.45
N PHE A 28 4.31 8.84 -3.42
CA PHE A 28 3.07 9.62 -3.51
C PHE A 28 2.27 9.13 -4.71
N ILE A 29 1.00 8.80 -4.50
CA ILE A 29 0.07 8.30 -5.52
C ILE A 29 -1.12 9.25 -5.51
N GLU A 30 -1.29 10.00 -6.60
CA GLU A 30 -2.33 11.02 -6.71
C GLU A 30 -3.14 10.85 -7.98
N GLY A 31 -4.47 10.83 -7.88
CA GLY A 31 -5.36 10.78 -9.05
C GLY A 31 -5.32 9.44 -9.81
N PHE A 32 -5.01 8.34 -9.12
CA PHE A 32 -4.79 7.03 -9.74
C PHE A 32 -6.05 6.17 -9.77
N TYR A 33 -6.24 5.45 -10.88
CA TYR A 33 -7.29 4.44 -11.04
C TYR A 33 -6.75 3.02 -10.96
N ALA A 34 -7.32 2.17 -10.12
CA ALA A 34 -6.95 0.75 -10.03
C ALA A 34 -8.18 -0.15 -10.16
N GLN A 35 -8.10 -1.19 -11.00
CA GLN A 35 -9.18 -2.17 -11.17
C GLN A 35 -8.64 -3.61 -11.13
N ASP A 36 -9.38 -4.52 -10.49
CA ASP A 36 -9.11 -5.97 -10.49
C ASP A 36 -7.68 -6.31 -10.06
N PHE A 37 -7.26 -5.79 -8.91
CA PHE A 37 -5.88 -5.87 -8.42
C PHE A 37 -5.77 -6.65 -7.10
N GLY A 38 -4.62 -7.28 -6.86
CA GLY A 38 -4.28 -7.83 -5.55
C GLY A 38 -4.15 -6.75 -4.48
N LYS A 39 -3.07 -5.95 -4.58
CA LYS A 39 -2.71 -4.83 -3.70
C LYS A 39 -2.30 -3.62 -4.54
N LEU A 40 -2.85 -2.44 -4.27
CA LEU A 40 -2.43 -1.24 -5.01
C LEU A 40 -1.01 -0.84 -4.60
N TYR A 41 -0.72 -0.83 -3.31
CA TYR A 41 0.62 -0.55 -2.79
C TYR A 41 1.04 -1.56 -1.73
N ARG A 42 2.29 -2.02 -1.83
CA ARG A 42 2.93 -2.85 -0.81
C ARG A 42 4.32 -2.32 -0.48
N SER A 43 4.51 -1.95 0.79
CA SER A 43 5.86 -1.84 1.36
C SER A 43 6.50 -3.23 1.33
N CYS A 44 7.71 -3.38 0.82
CA CYS A 44 8.34 -4.70 0.75
C CYS A 44 8.43 -5.31 2.14
N GLY A 45 7.84 -6.49 2.35
CA GLY A 45 7.82 -7.14 3.65
C GLY A 45 9.04 -8.00 3.96
N THR A 46 9.90 -8.25 2.97
CA THR A 46 11.10 -9.10 3.09
C THR A 46 12.42 -8.35 2.86
N CYS A 47 12.36 -7.10 2.38
CA CYS A 47 13.55 -6.31 2.02
C CYS A 47 14.27 -5.66 3.22
N GLY A 48 14.01 -6.15 4.43
CA GLY A 48 14.58 -5.67 5.68
C GLY A 48 14.00 -4.34 6.19
N GLY A 49 14.46 -3.96 7.39
CA GLY A 49 14.01 -2.80 8.15
C GLY A 49 14.43 -1.48 7.49
N LYS A 50 13.49 -0.90 6.75
CA LYS A 50 13.59 0.42 6.11
C LYS A 50 12.28 1.13 6.37
N ASP A 51 12.34 2.38 6.81
CA ASP A 51 11.16 3.23 6.92
C ASP A 51 10.65 3.58 5.53
N ARG A 52 9.41 3.18 5.22
CA ARG A 52 8.74 3.47 3.96
C ARG A 52 7.42 4.18 4.22
N LYS A 53 7.30 5.35 3.59
CA LYS A 53 6.09 6.16 3.67
C LYS A 53 5.33 6.09 2.35
N VAL A 54 4.01 6.08 2.44
CA VAL A 54 3.14 6.19 1.28
C VAL A 54 2.02 7.18 1.54
N SER A 55 1.73 8.00 0.54
CA SER A 55 0.54 8.85 0.53
C SER A 55 -0.30 8.53 -0.68
N LEU A 56 -1.58 8.22 -0.46
CA LEU A 56 -2.58 8.03 -1.51
C LEU A 56 -3.59 9.18 -1.42
N LYS A 57 -3.79 9.89 -2.53
CA LYS A 57 -4.75 10.98 -2.63
C LYS A 57 -5.59 10.83 -3.89
N ASN A 58 -6.90 11.07 -3.79
CA ASN A 58 -7.80 11.05 -4.95
C ASN A 58 -7.74 9.72 -5.74
N VAL A 59 -7.75 8.58 -5.04
CA VAL A 59 -7.63 7.25 -5.67
C VAL A 59 -9.00 6.61 -5.83
N LEU A 60 -9.28 6.07 -7.01
CA LEU A 60 -10.43 5.22 -7.27
C LEU A 60 -9.97 3.77 -7.45
N ALA A 61 -10.33 2.90 -6.51
CA ALA A 61 -10.04 1.48 -6.55
C ALA A 61 -11.33 0.68 -6.75
N VAL A 62 -11.34 -0.20 -7.74
CA VAL A 62 -12.48 -1.02 -8.12
C VAL A 62 -12.10 -2.49 -8.05
N ASN A 63 -12.91 -3.31 -7.39
CA ASN A 63 -12.72 -4.77 -7.33
C ASN A 63 -11.32 -5.20 -6.83
N GLY A 64 -10.81 -4.56 -5.79
CA GLY A 64 -9.62 -5.05 -5.12
C GLY A 64 -9.83 -6.46 -4.56
N LYS A 65 -8.76 -7.27 -4.52
CA LYS A 65 -8.82 -8.65 -4.02
C LYS A 65 -8.30 -8.80 -2.60
N VAL A 66 -7.25 -8.05 -2.23
CA VAL A 66 -6.59 -8.18 -0.91
C VAL A 66 -6.65 -6.87 -0.11
N SER A 67 -5.98 -5.82 -0.57
CA SER A 67 -5.90 -4.54 0.16
C SER A 67 -5.60 -3.38 -0.77
N LEU A 68 -5.88 -2.15 -0.35
CA LEU A 68 -5.38 -0.97 -1.07
C LEU A 68 -3.91 -0.73 -0.73
N VAL A 69 -3.59 -0.58 0.55
CA VAL A 69 -2.21 -0.40 1.05
C VAL A 69 -1.85 -1.50 2.04
N THR A 70 -0.60 -1.96 2.01
CA THR A 70 -0.04 -2.77 3.10
C THR A 70 1.35 -2.31 3.53
N VAL A 71 1.46 -1.95 4.81
CA VAL A 71 2.67 -1.42 5.48
C VAL A 71 3.21 -2.40 6.52
N ASN A 72 4.46 -2.23 6.95
CA ASN A 72 5.10 -3.05 8.00
C ASN A 72 5.15 -2.30 9.33
N LYS A 73 4.41 -2.80 10.34
CA LYS A 73 4.30 -2.16 11.67
C LYS A 73 5.64 -2.05 12.39
N ASN A 74 6.48 -3.08 12.28
CA ASN A 74 7.76 -3.17 12.98
C ASN A 74 8.91 -2.38 12.34
N TRP A 75 8.71 -1.79 11.16
CA TRP A 75 9.75 -1.05 10.45
C TRP A 75 9.49 0.46 10.36
N GLY A 76 8.47 0.94 11.07
CA GLY A 76 8.14 2.37 11.14
C GLY A 76 7.42 2.91 9.91
N ASP A 77 6.97 2.03 9.00
CA ASP A 77 6.23 2.42 7.81
C ASP A 77 4.98 3.23 8.16
N GLN A 78 4.57 4.11 7.25
CA GLN A 78 3.39 4.96 7.43
C GLN A 78 2.60 5.06 6.14
N ALA A 79 1.29 5.05 6.26
CA ALA A 79 0.36 5.27 5.17
C ALA A 79 -0.58 6.44 5.50
N THR A 80 -0.64 7.41 4.60
CA THR A 80 -1.60 8.52 4.67
C THR A 80 -2.58 8.37 3.51
N LEU A 81 -3.88 8.34 3.81
CA LEU A 81 -4.92 8.13 2.81
C LEU A 81 -5.91 9.30 2.86
N ASP A 82 -6.11 9.95 1.71
CA ASP A 82 -7.04 11.07 1.55
C ASP A 82 -7.89 10.88 0.30
N ASN A 83 -9.19 11.13 0.42
CA ASN A 83 -10.17 10.98 -0.65
C ASN A 83 -10.04 9.67 -1.44
N ILE A 84 -10.17 8.54 -0.74
CA ILE A 84 -10.14 7.20 -1.31
C ILE A 84 -11.55 6.71 -1.60
N LYS A 85 -11.80 6.26 -2.83
CA LYS A 85 -13.07 5.67 -3.24
C LYS A 85 -12.87 4.20 -3.59
N ILE A 86 -13.55 3.32 -2.86
CA ILE A 86 -13.59 1.88 -3.14
C ILE A 86 -14.95 1.53 -3.75
N LYS A 87 -14.96 0.83 -4.89
CA LYS A 87 -16.17 0.28 -5.52
C LYS A 87 -16.07 -1.23 -5.70
N GLY A 88 -17.23 -1.89 -5.66
CA GLY A 88 -17.33 -3.34 -5.80
C GLY A 88 -16.99 -4.05 -4.49
N LYS A 89 -16.12 -5.07 -4.56
CA LYS A 89 -15.77 -5.88 -3.39
C LYS A 89 -15.07 -5.05 -2.30
N LYS A 90 -15.50 -5.23 -1.05
CA LYS A 90 -14.84 -4.64 0.12
C LYS A 90 -13.43 -5.24 0.28
N VAL A 91 -12.46 -4.38 0.57
CA VAL A 91 -11.06 -4.75 0.84
C VAL A 91 -10.53 -3.96 2.03
N ASP A 92 -9.44 -4.45 2.61
CA ASP A 92 -8.71 -3.71 3.63
C ASP A 92 -8.08 -2.46 3.00
N VAL A 93 -8.54 -1.27 3.39
CA VAL A 93 -8.02 0.00 2.87
C VAL A 93 -6.57 0.20 3.31
N CYS A 94 -6.28 0.01 4.61
CA CYS A 94 -4.93 0.03 5.12
C CYS A 94 -4.69 -1.21 5.98
N ALA A 95 -3.89 -2.15 5.48
CA ALA A 95 -3.49 -3.33 6.21
C ALA A 95 -2.06 -3.17 6.75
N TRP A 96 -1.76 -3.82 7.86
CA TRP A 96 -0.40 -3.86 8.41
C TRP A 96 0.07 -5.27 8.71
N SER A 97 1.37 -5.45 8.59
CA SER A 97 2.07 -6.73 8.74
C SER A 97 3.31 -6.58 9.62
N GLN A 98 3.81 -7.71 10.11
CA GLN A 98 5.15 -7.87 10.64
C GLN A 98 6.07 -8.19 9.44
N GLY A 99 6.92 -7.24 9.06
CA GLY A 99 7.99 -7.47 8.09
C GLY A 99 9.03 -8.44 8.65
N SER A 100 9.64 -9.23 7.77
CA SER A 100 10.67 -10.22 8.12
C SER A 100 11.94 -10.02 7.30
N ARG A 101 13.11 -10.43 7.83
CA ARG A 101 14.35 -10.55 7.04
C ARG A 101 14.52 -11.96 6.45
N SER A 102 13.76 -12.92 6.95
CA SER A 102 13.76 -14.32 6.51
C SER A 102 12.33 -14.87 6.62
N GLY A 103 11.78 -15.32 5.48
CA GLY A 103 10.40 -15.84 5.41
C GLY A 103 9.32 -14.80 5.16
N GLU A 104 8.08 -15.28 5.10
CA GLU A 104 6.93 -14.48 4.67
C GLU A 104 6.45 -13.48 5.75
N PRO A 105 6.07 -12.25 5.37
CA PRO A 105 5.52 -11.28 6.30
C PRO A 105 4.17 -11.73 6.86
N LYS A 106 3.98 -11.60 8.18
CA LYS A 106 2.72 -11.98 8.83
C LYS A 106 1.75 -10.82 8.87
N LYS A 107 0.52 -10.97 8.37
CA LYS A 107 -0.53 -9.96 8.56
C LYS A 107 -0.89 -9.84 10.04
N LEU A 108 -0.97 -8.60 10.54
CA LEU A 108 -1.26 -8.29 11.93
C LEU A 108 -2.62 -7.61 12.13
N GLY A 109 -3.14 -6.91 11.11
CA GLY A 109 -4.44 -6.24 11.20
C GLY A 109 -4.73 -5.34 9.99
N ALA A 110 -5.87 -4.65 10.04
CA ALA A 110 -6.28 -3.67 9.05
C ALA A 110 -7.25 -2.63 9.66
N GLY A 111 -7.31 -1.44 9.05
CA GLY A 111 -8.14 -0.31 9.48
C GLY A 111 -7.35 0.97 9.78
N PRO A 112 -7.89 1.89 10.58
CA PRO A 112 -7.14 3.00 11.16
C PRO A 112 -6.23 2.53 12.31
N SER A 113 -5.01 3.05 12.43
CA SER A 113 -4.02 2.72 13.46
C SER A 113 -2.96 3.82 13.68
N GLY A 114 -3.33 4.88 14.39
CA GLY A 114 -2.39 5.91 14.85
C GLY A 114 -1.55 6.53 13.72
N SER A 115 -0.23 6.38 13.80
CA SER A 115 0.70 6.89 12.78
C SER A 115 0.99 5.90 11.64
N LEU A 116 0.49 4.67 11.73
CA LEU A 116 0.74 3.60 10.76
C LEU A 116 -0.24 3.67 9.58
N CYS A 117 -1.51 3.91 9.92
CA CYS A 117 -2.70 4.04 9.10
C CYS A 117 -3.72 4.88 9.90
#